data_AF-A0A455BDP6-F1
#
_entry.id   AF-A0A455BDP6-F1
#
_cell.length_a   1.000
_cell.length_b   1.000
_cell.length_c   1.000
_cell.angle_alpha   90.00
_cell.angle_beta   90.00
_cell.angle_gamma   90.00
#
_symmetry.space_group_name_H-M   'P 1'
#
loop_
_entity.id
_entity.type
_entity.pdbx_description
1 polymer ?
#
loop_
_entity_poly.entity_id
_entity_poly.type
_entity_poly.pdbx_seq_one_letter_code
_entity_poly.pdbx_strand_id
1 'polypeptide(L)'
;MEESSLSRAPSRGGVNFLNVARTYIPNTKVECHYTLPPGTVPSASDWIGIFKVEAACVRDYHTFVWSSVPESATDGSPIHASVQFQASYLPKPGAQLYQFRYVNRQGRVCGQSPPFQFREPRPMDELVTLEETDGGSDILLVVPKATVLQNQLDESQQERNDLMQLKLQLEGQVTELRSRVQELETALASSRQEHVALKEQYKGLSRSHGELTEERDVLSRQQGDHVARILELEDDIQTISEKVLTKEVELDRVRDTVKALTREQEKLLGQLKEVQADKEQSEAELQVAQQENCRLNLELQEARGRQEEQSAQAQRLKDKMAQMKDTLGQAQQRVAELEPLKEQLRGAQELAASSQQKAALLGEELASAAGARDRTIAELHRSRLEVAGVNGRLAELSLHLKEEKSQWSKERAGLLQSMEAEKDKILKLSAEILRLEKAVQEEKTQNQVFKTELAQEKDSSLVRRPATRESRAQAS
;
A
#
# COMPACT_ATOMS: atom_id res chain seq x y z
N MET A 1 -8.03 -119.86 -63.82
CA MET A 1 -6.93 -120.72 -63.34
C MET A 1 -6.54 -120.20 -61.97
N GLU A 2 -6.83 -120.89 -60.86
CA GLU A 2 -7.58 -122.16 -60.71
C GLU A 2 -8.58 -122.05 -59.55
N GLU A 3 -9.40 -123.09 -59.35
CA GLU A 3 -10.55 -123.08 -58.44
C GLU A 3 -10.23 -123.56 -57.01
N SER A 4 -11.18 -123.26 -56.11
CA SER A 4 -11.61 -124.14 -55.02
C SER A 4 -10.58 -124.76 -54.06
N SER A 5 -10.54 -124.19 -52.86
CA SER A 5 -10.45 -125.01 -51.64
C SER A 5 -11.39 -124.46 -50.56
N LEU A 6 -12.33 -125.28 -50.13
CA LEU A 6 -13.47 -124.89 -49.29
C LEU A 6 -13.06 -124.63 -47.82
N SER A 7 -12.49 -123.44 -47.55
CA SER A 7 -12.31 -122.92 -46.20
C SER A 7 -13.67 -122.53 -45.59
N ARG A 8 -14.43 -123.53 -45.13
CA ARG A 8 -15.70 -123.36 -44.42
C ARG A 8 -15.54 -122.32 -43.30
N ALA A 9 -16.14 -121.15 -43.49
CA ALA A 9 -15.94 -120.00 -42.62
C ALA A 9 -16.20 -120.34 -41.14
N PRO A 10 -15.38 -119.83 -40.20
CA PRO A 10 -15.60 -120.07 -38.78
C PRO A 10 -16.98 -119.51 -38.39
N SER A 11 -17.81 -120.37 -37.81
CA SER A 11 -19.16 -120.01 -37.36
C SER A 11 -19.08 -118.87 -36.33
N ARG A 12 -19.58 -117.69 -36.70
CA ARG A 12 -19.48 -116.40 -35.97
C ARG A 12 -20.22 -116.32 -34.62
N GLY A 13 -20.44 -117.45 -33.96
CA GLY A 13 -21.04 -117.57 -32.62
C GLY A 13 -20.56 -118.82 -31.87
N GLY A 14 -19.32 -119.26 -32.16
CA GLY A 14 -18.71 -120.45 -31.55
C GLY A 14 -17.56 -120.13 -30.59
N VAL A 15 -17.23 -121.11 -29.74
CA VAL A 15 -16.10 -121.04 -28.79
C VAL A 15 -14.78 -120.97 -29.54
N ASN A 16 -13.96 -119.96 -29.22
CA ASN A 16 -12.65 -119.76 -29.82
C ASN A 16 -11.55 -120.36 -28.93
N PHE A 17 -10.48 -120.89 -29.53
CA PHE A 17 -9.32 -121.43 -28.81
C PHE A 17 -8.12 -120.50 -28.97
N LEU A 18 -7.46 -120.16 -27.85
CA LEU A 18 -6.35 -119.22 -27.81
C LEU A 18 -5.00 -119.96 -27.72
N ASN A 19 -3.96 -119.36 -28.29
CA ASN A 19 -2.55 -119.78 -28.16
C ASN A 19 -2.31 -121.28 -28.45
N VAL A 20 -3.07 -121.85 -29.39
CA VAL A 20 -2.96 -123.26 -29.78
C VAL A 20 -1.64 -123.47 -30.55
N ALA A 21 -0.71 -124.16 -29.92
CA ALA A 21 0.61 -124.44 -30.50
C ALA A 21 0.49 -125.45 -31.66
N ARG A 22 1.27 -125.26 -32.73
CA ARG A 22 1.32 -126.22 -33.86
C ARG A 22 1.84 -127.60 -33.44
N THR A 23 2.68 -127.63 -32.41
CA THR A 23 3.27 -128.82 -31.80
C THR A 23 3.22 -128.68 -30.28
N TYR A 24 2.76 -129.72 -29.58
CA TYR A 24 2.92 -129.86 -28.13
C TYR A 24 3.97 -130.94 -27.81
N ILE A 25 4.75 -130.72 -26.75
CA ILE A 25 5.82 -131.63 -26.35
C ILE A 25 5.20 -132.89 -25.69
N PRO A 26 5.53 -134.11 -26.14
CA PRO A 26 5.02 -135.35 -25.55
C PRO A 26 5.31 -135.46 -24.06
N ASN A 27 4.47 -136.19 -23.33
CA ASN A 27 4.59 -136.41 -21.88
C ASN A 27 4.53 -135.13 -21.00
N THR A 28 4.31 -133.94 -21.58
CA THR A 28 4.04 -132.72 -20.81
C THR A 28 2.53 -132.49 -20.66
N LYS A 29 2.11 -131.79 -19.60
CA LYS A 29 0.70 -131.37 -19.43
C LYS A 29 0.35 -130.32 -20.48
N VAL A 30 -0.83 -130.42 -21.10
CA VAL A 30 -1.29 -129.43 -22.09
C VAL A 30 -2.40 -128.59 -21.48
N GLU A 31 -2.17 -127.28 -21.42
CA GLU A 31 -3.22 -126.32 -21.09
C GLU A 31 -3.89 -125.83 -22.38
N CYS A 32 -5.23 -125.89 -22.38
CA CYS A 32 -6.09 -125.48 -23.48
C CYS A 32 -6.82 -124.20 -23.05
N HIS A 33 -6.42 -123.07 -23.62
CA HIS A 33 -7.04 -121.76 -23.38
C HIS A 33 -8.16 -121.51 -24.40
N TYR A 34 -9.28 -120.96 -23.95
CA TYR A 34 -10.45 -120.70 -24.79
C TYR A 34 -11.27 -119.49 -24.33
N THR A 35 -12.13 -119.01 -25.22
CA THR A 35 -13.04 -117.88 -25.00
C THR A 35 -14.44 -118.25 -25.44
N LEU A 36 -15.41 -118.17 -24.52
CA LEU A 36 -16.82 -118.31 -24.82
C LEU A 36 -17.38 -116.97 -25.35
N PRO A 37 -18.18 -116.95 -26.42
CA PRO A 37 -18.82 -115.73 -26.90
C PRO A 37 -19.72 -115.06 -25.84
N PRO A 38 -19.86 -113.72 -25.85
CA PRO A 38 -20.82 -113.02 -24.99
C PRO A 38 -22.23 -113.61 -25.08
N GLY A 39 -22.91 -113.74 -23.93
CA GLY A 39 -24.23 -114.37 -23.84
C GLY A 39 -24.23 -115.90 -23.86
N THR A 40 -23.07 -116.56 -23.95
CA THR A 40 -22.96 -118.01 -23.74
C THR A 40 -23.04 -118.32 -22.24
N VAL A 41 -24.01 -119.13 -21.84
CA VAL A 41 -24.12 -119.63 -20.45
C VAL A 41 -23.41 -120.99 -20.35
N PRO A 42 -22.20 -121.09 -19.78
CA PRO A 42 -21.51 -122.36 -19.63
C PRO A 42 -22.22 -123.27 -18.63
N SER A 43 -22.19 -124.58 -18.91
CA SER A 43 -22.77 -125.62 -18.06
C SER A 43 -21.69 -126.55 -17.52
N ALA A 44 -21.88 -127.07 -16.31
CA ALA A 44 -21.03 -128.13 -15.74
C ALA A 44 -21.15 -129.49 -16.48
N SER A 45 -21.98 -129.55 -17.53
CA SER A 45 -22.07 -130.68 -18.48
C SER A 45 -21.48 -130.36 -19.86
N ASP A 46 -20.88 -129.19 -20.04
CA ASP A 46 -20.10 -128.85 -21.22
C ASP A 46 -18.65 -129.36 -21.04
N TRP A 47 -17.96 -129.70 -22.13
CA TRP A 47 -16.63 -130.29 -22.07
C TRP A 47 -15.79 -130.00 -23.31
N ILE A 48 -14.47 -130.11 -23.17
CA ILE A 48 -13.51 -129.99 -24.27
C ILE A 48 -12.85 -131.34 -24.47
N GLY A 49 -12.97 -131.89 -25.68
CA GLY A 49 -12.28 -133.10 -26.08
C GLY A 49 -11.07 -132.82 -26.95
N ILE A 50 -10.02 -133.63 -26.83
CA ILE A 50 -9.01 -133.80 -27.88
C ILE A 50 -9.55 -134.83 -28.85
N PHE A 51 -9.76 -134.44 -30.10
CA PHE A 51 -10.22 -135.28 -31.19
C PHE A 51 -9.12 -135.43 -32.23
N LYS A 52 -9.06 -136.60 -32.88
CA LYS A 52 -8.41 -136.74 -34.18
C LYS A 52 -9.09 -135.81 -35.19
N VAL A 53 -8.38 -135.25 -36.16
CA VAL A 53 -9.01 -134.36 -37.17
C VAL A 53 -10.08 -135.10 -37.97
N GLU A 54 -9.84 -136.37 -38.31
CA GLU A 54 -10.76 -137.26 -39.02
C GLU A 54 -11.94 -137.81 -38.17
N ALA A 55 -12.05 -137.44 -36.88
CA ALA A 55 -13.15 -137.87 -36.01
C ALA A 55 -14.51 -137.36 -36.51
N ALA A 56 -15.44 -138.27 -36.79
CA ALA A 56 -16.74 -137.96 -37.41
C ALA A 56 -17.85 -137.72 -36.37
N CYS A 57 -17.80 -138.40 -35.23
CA CYS A 57 -18.78 -138.31 -34.15
C CYS A 57 -18.18 -137.62 -32.91
N VAL A 58 -19.05 -137.02 -32.10
CA VAL A 58 -18.69 -136.49 -30.76
C VAL A 58 -18.24 -137.59 -29.80
N ARG A 59 -18.58 -138.86 -30.07
CA ARG A 59 -18.11 -140.02 -29.31
C ARG A 59 -16.67 -140.44 -29.65
N ASP A 60 -16.10 -139.93 -30.74
CA ASP A 60 -14.76 -140.31 -31.24
C ASP A 60 -13.64 -139.48 -30.58
N TYR A 61 -13.81 -139.07 -29.32
CA TYR A 61 -12.79 -138.33 -28.57
C TYR A 61 -11.64 -139.25 -28.15
N HIS A 62 -10.43 -138.71 -28.10
CA HIS A 62 -9.27 -139.43 -27.54
C HIS A 62 -9.23 -139.28 -26.01
N THR A 63 -9.44 -138.07 -25.53
CA THR A 63 -9.55 -137.71 -24.11
C THR A 63 -10.40 -136.45 -23.98
N PHE A 64 -10.95 -136.19 -22.79
CA PHE A 64 -11.79 -135.02 -22.53
C PHE A 64 -11.60 -134.48 -21.11
N VAL A 65 -11.91 -133.19 -20.93
CA VAL A 65 -11.97 -132.51 -19.64
C VAL A 65 -13.25 -131.67 -19.60
N TRP A 66 -13.96 -131.67 -18.46
CA TRP A 66 -15.17 -130.84 -18.27
C TRP A 66 -14.82 -129.35 -18.33
N SER A 67 -15.73 -128.54 -18.88
CA SER A 67 -15.60 -127.09 -18.93
C SER A 67 -15.75 -126.51 -17.52
N SER A 68 -14.76 -125.74 -17.07
CA SER A 68 -14.88 -124.94 -15.86
C SER A 68 -16.04 -123.94 -16.02
N VAL A 69 -16.94 -123.88 -15.03
CA VAL A 69 -18.00 -122.86 -14.96
C VAL A 69 -17.47 -121.72 -14.09
N PRO A 70 -17.39 -120.46 -14.57
CA PRO A 70 -16.97 -119.34 -13.74
C PRO A 70 -18.06 -118.97 -12.72
N GLU A 71 -17.65 -118.69 -11.48
CA GLU A 71 -18.58 -118.32 -10.39
C GLU A 71 -19.16 -116.90 -10.53
N SER A 72 -18.62 -116.08 -11.44
CA SER A 72 -18.93 -114.64 -11.59
C SER A 72 -19.07 -114.21 -13.06
N ALA A 73 -19.98 -114.83 -13.81
CA ALA A 73 -20.29 -114.43 -15.18
C ALA A 73 -20.99 -113.05 -15.23
N THR A 74 -20.22 -111.96 -15.41
CA THR A 74 -20.76 -110.62 -15.71
C THR A 74 -21.37 -110.59 -17.12
N ASP A 75 -22.66 -110.28 -17.17
CA ASP A 75 -23.46 -110.38 -18.39
C ASP A 75 -22.93 -109.47 -19.52
N GLY A 76 -23.01 -109.96 -20.76
CA GLY A 76 -22.52 -109.27 -21.96
C GLY A 76 -20.99 -109.29 -22.22
N SER A 77 -20.18 -109.89 -21.34
CA SER A 77 -18.71 -110.01 -21.53
C SER A 77 -18.26 -111.38 -22.09
N PRO A 78 -17.16 -111.46 -22.87
CA PRO A 78 -16.61 -112.75 -23.32
C PRO A 78 -15.86 -113.45 -22.18
N ILE A 79 -16.21 -114.71 -21.92
CA ILE A 79 -15.63 -115.47 -20.80
C ILE A 79 -14.33 -116.14 -21.26
N HIS A 80 -13.20 -115.78 -20.67
CA HIS A 80 -11.93 -116.47 -20.84
C HIS A 80 -11.77 -117.57 -19.79
N ALA A 81 -11.34 -118.77 -20.22
CA ALA A 81 -11.12 -119.91 -19.34
C ALA A 81 -10.02 -120.83 -19.90
N SER A 82 -9.48 -121.70 -19.03
CA SER A 82 -8.57 -122.78 -19.44
C SER A 82 -8.99 -124.12 -18.84
N VAL A 83 -8.58 -125.21 -19.49
CA VAL A 83 -8.62 -126.58 -18.96
C VAL A 83 -7.29 -127.28 -19.19
N GLN A 84 -6.93 -128.22 -18.31
CA GLN A 84 -5.63 -128.91 -18.36
C GLN A 84 -5.80 -130.40 -18.65
N PHE A 85 -5.23 -130.84 -19.77
CA PHE A 85 -5.11 -132.25 -20.13
C PHE A 85 -3.85 -132.83 -19.50
N GLN A 86 -4.01 -133.86 -18.67
CA GLN A 86 -2.89 -134.53 -18.00
C GLN A 86 -2.14 -135.44 -18.97
N ALA A 87 -0.81 -135.44 -18.86
CA ALA A 87 0.10 -136.11 -19.79
C ALA A 87 -0.20 -137.61 -20.02
N SER A 88 -0.68 -138.31 -19.00
CA SER A 88 -1.05 -139.73 -19.05
C SER A 88 -2.23 -140.06 -19.96
N TYR A 89 -3.03 -139.06 -20.34
CA TYR A 89 -4.19 -139.21 -21.23
C TYR A 89 -4.01 -138.50 -22.57
N LEU A 90 -2.81 -137.99 -22.85
CA LEU A 90 -2.51 -137.37 -24.13
C LEU A 90 -2.15 -138.42 -25.19
N PRO A 91 -2.39 -138.13 -26.48
CA PRO A 91 -1.95 -139.00 -27.56
C PRO A 91 -0.45 -139.27 -27.56
N LYS A 92 -0.07 -140.49 -27.94
CA LYS A 92 1.32 -140.86 -28.20
C LYS A 92 1.91 -140.00 -29.32
N PRO A 93 3.21 -139.64 -29.25
CA PRO A 93 3.87 -138.86 -30.30
C PRO A 93 3.78 -139.53 -31.68
N GLY A 94 3.63 -138.71 -32.71
CA GLY A 94 3.52 -139.18 -34.10
C GLY A 94 2.97 -138.12 -35.05
N ALA A 95 2.78 -138.50 -36.32
CA ALA A 95 2.27 -137.62 -37.37
C ALA A 95 0.74 -137.42 -37.36
N GLN A 96 0.03 -138.01 -36.40
CA GLN A 96 -1.41 -137.85 -36.26
C GLN A 96 -1.75 -136.41 -35.82
N LEU A 97 -2.57 -135.73 -36.60
CA LEU A 97 -3.12 -134.42 -36.23
C LEU A 97 -4.32 -134.59 -35.29
N TYR A 98 -4.35 -133.73 -34.27
CA TYR A 98 -5.41 -133.60 -33.29
C TYR A 98 -5.93 -132.15 -33.26
N GLN A 99 -7.12 -131.97 -32.70
CA GLN A 99 -7.74 -130.65 -32.47
C GLN A 99 -8.56 -130.69 -31.18
N PHE A 100 -8.65 -129.57 -30.49
CA PHE A 100 -9.65 -129.38 -29.45
C PHE A 100 -11.03 -129.18 -30.10
N ARG A 101 -12.07 -129.72 -29.49
CA ARG A 101 -13.47 -129.40 -29.83
C ARG A 101 -14.25 -129.16 -28.54
N TYR A 102 -14.95 -128.03 -28.45
CA TYR A 102 -15.85 -127.70 -27.35
C TYR A 102 -17.22 -128.32 -27.63
N VAL A 103 -17.78 -129.04 -26.67
CA VAL A 103 -19.05 -129.75 -26.76
C VAL A 103 -19.97 -129.27 -25.64
N ASN A 104 -21.19 -128.85 -25.99
CA ASN A 104 -22.17 -128.40 -25.01
C ASN A 104 -23.04 -129.54 -24.45
N ARG A 105 -23.82 -129.24 -23.41
CA ARG A 105 -24.78 -130.14 -22.73
C ARG A 105 -25.80 -130.78 -23.68
N GLN A 106 -26.10 -130.17 -24.83
CA GLN A 106 -26.96 -130.72 -25.88
C GLN A 106 -26.20 -131.63 -26.89
N GLY A 107 -24.93 -131.94 -26.62
CA GLY A 107 -24.08 -132.80 -27.45
C GLY A 107 -23.62 -132.17 -28.76
N ARG A 108 -23.72 -130.83 -28.91
CA ARG A 108 -23.32 -130.12 -30.13
C ARG A 108 -21.90 -129.58 -29.99
N VAL A 109 -21.12 -129.66 -31.07
CA VAL A 109 -19.80 -129.03 -31.14
C VAL A 109 -19.97 -127.52 -31.34
N CYS A 110 -19.60 -126.72 -30.35
CA CYS A 110 -19.73 -125.26 -30.37
C CYS A 110 -18.42 -124.55 -30.72
N GLY A 111 -17.28 -125.23 -30.78
CA GLY A 111 -16.00 -124.63 -31.16
C GLY A 111 -14.98 -125.68 -31.56
N GLN A 112 -14.00 -125.32 -32.39
CA GLN A 112 -12.92 -126.20 -32.86
C GLN A 112 -11.60 -125.43 -32.99
N SER A 113 -10.49 -126.01 -32.54
CA SER A 113 -9.16 -125.40 -32.69
C SER A 113 -8.55 -125.62 -34.07
N PRO A 114 -7.50 -124.86 -34.45
CA PRO A 114 -6.53 -125.30 -35.44
C PRO A 114 -5.95 -126.69 -35.09
N PRO A 115 -5.49 -127.47 -36.08
CA PRO A 115 -4.88 -128.77 -35.85
C PRO A 115 -3.46 -128.66 -35.29
N PHE A 116 -3.08 -129.59 -34.43
CA PHE A 116 -1.76 -129.69 -33.80
C PHE A 116 -1.28 -131.16 -33.71
N GLN A 117 0.02 -131.35 -33.48
CA GLN A 117 0.65 -132.66 -33.32
C GLN A 117 1.35 -132.80 -31.94
N PHE A 118 1.62 -134.02 -31.52
CA PHE A 118 2.48 -134.32 -30.37
C PHE A 118 3.86 -134.77 -30.86
N ARG A 119 4.89 -133.92 -30.66
CA ARG A 119 6.24 -134.15 -31.21
C ARG A 119 7.31 -133.38 -30.44
N GLU A 120 8.49 -133.97 -30.35
CA GLU A 120 9.67 -133.35 -29.72
C GLU A 120 10.31 -132.27 -30.63
N PRO A 121 10.93 -131.21 -30.07
CA PRO A 121 11.70 -130.21 -30.82
C PRO A 121 12.90 -130.82 -31.58
N ARG A 122 13.43 -130.12 -32.59
CA ARG A 122 14.61 -130.57 -33.36
C ARG A 122 15.75 -129.53 -33.32
N PRO A 123 17.03 -129.95 -33.15
CA PRO A 123 18.15 -129.02 -32.99
C PRO A 123 18.45 -128.09 -34.17
N MET A 124 18.04 -128.43 -35.40
CA MET A 124 18.31 -127.60 -36.59
C MET A 124 17.46 -126.32 -36.66
N ASP A 125 16.47 -126.14 -35.78
CA ASP A 125 15.59 -124.97 -35.78
C ASP A 125 16.23 -123.73 -35.05
N GLU A 126 17.50 -123.83 -34.65
CA GLU A 126 18.25 -122.84 -33.82
C GLU A 126 19.40 -122.09 -34.53
N LEU A 127 19.67 -122.36 -35.81
CA LEU A 127 20.71 -121.67 -36.60
C LEU A 127 20.11 -120.58 -37.50
N VAL A 128 20.86 -119.51 -37.76
CA VAL A 128 20.48 -118.42 -38.66
C VAL A 128 21.63 -118.11 -39.62
N THR A 129 21.32 -118.03 -40.91
CA THR A 129 22.21 -117.49 -41.95
C THR A 129 22.06 -115.97 -42.01
N LEU A 130 23.17 -115.24 -41.91
CA LEU A 130 23.27 -113.84 -42.30
C LEU A 130 24.03 -113.70 -43.62
N GLU A 131 23.67 -112.71 -44.42
CA GLU A 131 24.35 -112.31 -45.65
C GLU A 131 25.30 -111.14 -45.32
N GLU A 132 26.61 -111.30 -45.50
CA GLU A 132 27.57 -110.19 -45.36
C GLU A 132 27.61 -109.36 -46.66
N THR A 133 26.99 -108.18 -46.64
CA THR A 133 26.89 -107.29 -47.81
C THR A 133 28.21 -106.63 -48.23
N ASP A 134 29.18 -106.59 -47.33
CA ASP A 134 30.29 -105.62 -47.38
C ASP A 134 31.56 -106.18 -48.05
N GLY A 135 31.53 -107.44 -48.51
CA GLY A 135 32.69 -108.17 -49.03
C GLY A 135 32.68 -108.54 -50.52
N GLY A 136 31.57 -108.30 -51.25
CA GLY A 136 31.45 -108.63 -52.68
C GLY A 136 31.55 -110.12 -53.04
N SER A 137 31.58 -111.00 -52.04
CA SER A 137 31.56 -112.46 -52.16
C SER A 137 30.35 -112.99 -51.38
N ASP A 138 29.55 -113.81 -52.04
CA ASP A 138 28.26 -114.31 -51.53
C ASP A 138 28.48 -115.41 -50.48
N ILE A 139 28.88 -115.00 -49.26
CA ILE A 139 29.25 -115.87 -48.15
C ILE A 139 28.16 -115.79 -47.07
N LEU A 140 27.37 -116.85 -46.97
CA LEU A 140 26.35 -117.00 -45.93
C LEU A 140 27.01 -117.37 -44.58
N LEU A 141 27.06 -116.41 -43.66
CA LEU A 141 27.57 -116.61 -42.31
C LEU A 141 26.52 -117.35 -41.48
N VAL A 142 26.73 -118.64 -41.23
CA VAL A 142 25.90 -119.45 -40.32
C VAL A 142 26.33 -119.15 -38.88
N VAL A 143 25.56 -118.30 -38.19
CA VAL A 143 25.77 -117.96 -36.78
C VAL A 143 24.69 -118.61 -35.89
N PRO A 144 25.01 -118.93 -34.62
CA PRO A 144 24.01 -119.32 -33.65
C PRO A 144 23.00 -118.18 -33.48
N LYS A 145 21.70 -118.48 -33.51
CA LYS A 145 20.63 -117.49 -33.38
C LYS A 145 20.75 -116.59 -32.14
N ALA A 146 21.39 -117.11 -31.08
CA ALA A 146 21.69 -116.37 -29.86
C ALA A 146 22.61 -115.16 -30.07
N THR A 147 23.62 -115.20 -30.95
CA THR A 147 24.53 -114.05 -31.14
C THR A 147 23.85 -112.95 -31.95
N VAL A 148 23.05 -113.30 -32.95
CA VAL A 148 22.25 -112.34 -33.74
C VAL A 148 21.25 -111.62 -32.84
N LEU A 149 20.55 -112.36 -31.97
CA LEU A 149 19.61 -111.79 -31.00
C LEU A 149 20.30 -110.95 -29.91
N GLN A 150 21.54 -111.29 -29.53
CA GLN A 150 22.32 -110.48 -28.57
C GLN A 150 22.68 -109.12 -29.17
N ASN A 151 23.21 -109.08 -30.40
CA ASN A 151 23.53 -107.81 -31.08
C ASN A 151 22.29 -106.91 -31.20
N GLN A 152 21.17 -107.46 -31.67
CA GLN A 152 19.89 -106.72 -31.79
C GLN A 152 19.37 -106.22 -30.42
N LEU A 153 19.60 -106.98 -29.35
CA LEU A 153 19.24 -106.58 -27.99
C LEU A 153 20.14 -105.46 -27.46
N ASP A 154 21.43 -105.44 -27.80
CA ASP A 154 22.36 -104.39 -27.39
C ASP A 154 22.18 -103.11 -28.21
N GLU A 155 21.93 -103.21 -29.52
CA GLU A 155 21.51 -102.10 -30.39
C GLU A 155 20.23 -101.44 -29.86
N SER A 156 19.17 -102.23 -29.62
CA SER A 156 17.89 -101.72 -29.10
C SER A 156 18.01 -101.14 -27.69
N GLN A 157 18.92 -101.66 -26.86
CA GLN A 157 19.24 -101.04 -25.57
C GLN A 157 19.93 -99.68 -25.74
N GLN A 158 20.85 -99.54 -26.69
CA GLN A 158 21.53 -98.27 -26.96
C GLN A 158 20.55 -97.22 -27.51
N GLU A 159 19.73 -97.56 -28.51
CA GLU A 159 18.66 -96.68 -29.02
C GLU A 159 17.75 -96.19 -27.88
N ARG A 160 17.32 -97.11 -27.00
CA ARG A 160 16.49 -96.79 -25.84
C ARG A 160 17.20 -95.84 -24.86
N ASN A 161 18.50 -95.98 -24.68
CA ASN A 161 19.28 -95.11 -23.80
C ASN A 161 19.39 -93.69 -24.38
N ASP A 162 19.65 -93.56 -25.69
CA ASP A 162 19.75 -92.27 -26.38
C ASP A 162 18.39 -91.57 -26.46
N LEU A 163 17.31 -92.31 -26.73
CA LEU A 163 15.94 -91.82 -26.63
C LEU A 163 15.57 -91.37 -25.20
N MET A 164 16.07 -92.04 -24.16
CA MET A 164 15.87 -91.60 -22.77
C MET A 164 16.62 -90.29 -22.48
N GLN A 165 17.85 -90.11 -22.98
CA GLN A 165 18.56 -88.84 -22.85
C GLN A 165 17.84 -87.70 -23.58
N LEU A 166 17.40 -87.92 -24.82
CA LEU A 166 16.64 -86.93 -25.58
C LEU A 166 15.30 -86.59 -24.92
N LYS A 167 14.59 -87.59 -24.38
CA LYS A 167 13.38 -87.39 -23.56
C LYS A 167 13.65 -86.45 -22.38
N LEU A 168 14.70 -86.71 -21.60
CA LEU A 168 15.04 -85.88 -20.43
C LEU A 168 15.42 -84.45 -20.81
N GLN A 169 16.13 -84.25 -21.92
CA GLN A 169 16.44 -82.92 -22.46
C GLN A 169 15.17 -82.17 -22.89
N LEU A 170 14.26 -82.84 -23.61
CA LEU A 170 12.98 -82.24 -24.04
C LEU A 170 12.05 -81.95 -22.85
N GLU A 171 12.01 -82.81 -21.83
CA GLU A 171 11.27 -82.55 -20.59
C GLU A 171 11.82 -81.32 -19.85
N GLY A 172 13.15 -81.15 -19.81
CA GLY A 172 13.80 -79.95 -19.28
C GLY A 172 13.43 -78.67 -20.06
N GLN A 173 13.51 -78.71 -21.38
CA GLN A 173 13.08 -77.57 -22.23
C GLN A 173 11.59 -77.26 -22.05
N VAL A 174 10.73 -78.27 -21.90
CA VAL A 174 9.30 -78.08 -21.64
C VAL A 174 9.03 -77.49 -20.26
N THR A 175 9.79 -77.81 -19.22
CA THR A 175 9.64 -77.16 -17.90
C THR A 175 10.17 -75.72 -17.91
N GLU A 176 11.29 -75.45 -18.58
CA GLU A 176 11.83 -74.09 -18.76
C GLU A 176 10.84 -73.18 -19.53
N LEU A 177 10.34 -73.65 -20.68
CA LEU A 177 9.34 -72.91 -21.47
C LEU A 177 8.04 -72.68 -20.69
N ARG A 178 7.61 -73.62 -19.84
CA ARG A 178 6.43 -73.43 -18.96
C ARG A 178 6.67 -72.36 -17.89
N SER A 179 7.84 -72.35 -17.23
CA SER A 179 8.22 -71.27 -16.31
C SER A 179 8.20 -69.93 -17.04
N ARG A 180 8.80 -69.87 -18.22
CA ARG A 180 8.91 -68.63 -18.98
C ARG A 180 7.56 -68.10 -19.49
N VAL A 181 6.63 -68.99 -19.85
CA VAL A 181 5.25 -68.59 -20.15
C VAL A 181 4.57 -68.02 -18.91
N GLN A 182 4.68 -68.67 -17.75
CA GLN A 182 4.07 -68.21 -16.49
C GLN A 182 4.64 -66.85 -16.01
N GLU A 183 5.94 -66.60 -16.20
CA GLU A 183 6.59 -65.30 -15.98
C GLU A 183 6.01 -64.22 -16.91
N LEU A 184 5.82 -64.53 -18.19
CA LEU A 184 5.29 -63.59 -19.18
C LEU A 184 3.79 -63.32 -18.96
N GLU A 185 3.01 -64.33 -18.56
CA GLU A 185 1.59 -64.17 -18.20
C GLU A 185 1.40 -63.31 -16.95
N THR A 186 2.23 -63.50 -15.92
CA THR A 186 2.18 -62.69 -14.69
C THR A 186 2.62 -61.25 -14.93
N ALA A 187 3.69 -61.03 -15.72
CA ALA A 187 4.11 -59.68 -16.14
C ALA A 187 3.07 -58.97 -17.05
N LEU A 188 2.39 -59.73 -17.92
CA LEU A 188 1.29 -59.22 -18.74
C LEU A 188 0.06 -58.87 -17.88
N ALA A 189 -0.21 -59.62 -16.82
CA ALA A 189 -1.27 -59.32 -15.87
C ALA A 189 -0.99 -58.04 -15.07
N SER A 190 0.23 -57.87 -14.53
CA SER A 190 0.59 -56.66 -13.79
C SER A 190 0.57 -55.41 -14.69
N SER A 191 1.16 -55.49 -15.90
CA SER A 191 1.15 -54.38 -16.85
C SER A 191 -0.27 -53.98 -17.30
N ARG A 192 -1.18 -54.96 -17.44
CA ARG A 192 -2.62 -54.68 -17.68
C ARG A 192 -3.28 -53.98 -16.49
N GLN A 193 -2.97 -54.38 -15.26
CA GLN A 193 -3.51 -53.75 -14.05
C GLN A 193 -2.99 -52.31 -13.90
N GLU A 194 -1.69 -52.08 -14.13
CA GLU A 194 -1.08 -50.74 -14.18
C GLU A 194 -1.74 -49.86 -15.24
N HIS A 195 -1.95 -50.36 -16.45
CA HIS A 195 -2.62 -49.63 -17.52
C HIS A 195 -4.09 -49.30 -17.17
N VAL A 196 -4.81 -50.16 -16.45
CA VAL A 196 -6.16 -49.84 -15.96
C VAL A 196 -6.11 -48.72 -14.91
N ALA A 197 -5.24 -48.85 -13.90
CA ALA A 197 -5.09 -47.83 -12.86
C ALA A 197 -4.67 -46.46 -13.43
N LEU A 198 -3.72 -46.43 -14.37
CA LEU A 198 -3.25 -45.20 -15.02
C LEU A 198 -4.36 -44.57 -15.89
N LYS A 199 -5.20 -45.38 -16.55
CA LYS A 199 -6.37 -44.92 -17.31
C LYS A 199 -7.47 -44.36 -16.40
N GLU A 200 -7.61 -44.87 -15.18
CA GLU A 200 -8.53 -44.32 -14.17
C GLU A 200 -8.00 -43.03 -13.54
N GLN A 201 -6.70 -42.94 -13.26
CA GLN A 201 -6.04 -41.69 -12.85
C GLN A 201 -6.20 -40.60 -13.92
N TYR A 202 -5.97 -40.93 -15.20
CA TYR A 202 -6.19 -40.00 -16.32
C TYR A 202 -7.66 -39.54 -16.40
N LYS A 203 -8.64 -40.44 -16.21
CA LYS A 203 -10.07 -40.08 -16.10
C LYS A 203 -10.38 -39.24 -14.84
N GLY A 204 -9.61 -39.34 -13.77
CA GLY A 204 -9.70 -38.47 -12.60
C GLY A 204 -9.21 -37.06 -12.91
N LEU A 205 -7.97 -36.96 -13.40
CA LEU A 205 -7.33 -35.70 -13.81
C LEU A 205 -8.15 -34.98 -14.88
N SER A 206 -8.69 -35.70 -15.87
CA SER A 206 -9.53 -35.11 -16.92
C SER A 206 -10.88 -34.56 -16.42
N ARG A 207 -11.41 -35.06 -15.29
CA ARG A 207 -12.61 -34.50 -14.66
C ARG A 207 -12.27 -33.27 -13.84
N SER A 208 -11.25 -33.36 -12.98
CA SER A 208 -10.75 -32.21 -12.21
C SER A 208 -10.29 -31.05 -13.11
N HIS A 209 -9.69 -31.34 -14.28
CA HIS A 209 -9.36 -30.32 -15.26
C HIS A 209 -10.61 -29.67 -15.91
N GLY A 210 -11.69 -30.43 -16.10
CA GLY A 210 -12.99 -29.90 -16.53
C GLY A 210 -13.62 -29.01 -15.46
N GLU A 211 -13.67 -29.49 -14.21
CA GLU A 211 -14.17 -28.75 -13.04
C GLU A 211 -13.43 -27.40 -12.88
N LEU A 212 -12.09 -27.41 -12.90
CA LEU A 212 -11.27 -26.19 -12.86
C LEU A 212 -11.44 -25.28 -14.10
N THR A 213 -11.79 -25.84 -15.25
CA THR A 213 -12.09 -25.08 -16.49
C THR A 213 -13.44 -24.37 -16.36
N GLU A 214 -14.44 -25.02 -15.77
CA GLU A 214 -15.75 -24.43 -15.49
C GLU A 214 -15.67 -23.36 -14.39
N GLU A 215 -14.92 -23.59 -13.30
CA GLU A 215 -14.65 -22.59 -12.26
C GLU A 215 -13.95 -21.35 -12.84
N ARG A 216 -12.91 -21.53 -13.65
CA ARG A 216 -12.23 -20.43 -14.38
C ARG A 216 -13.23 -19.64 -15.21
N ASP A 217 -14.14 -20.29 -15.94
CA ASP A 217 -15.09 -19.61 -16.82
C ASP A 217 -16.21 -18.91 -16.04
N VAL A 218 -16.58 -19.39 -14.84
CA VAL A 218 -17.45 -18.66 -13.91
C VAL A 218 -16.74 -17.42 -13.37
N LEU A 219 -15.50 -17.55 -12.89
CA LEU A 219 -14.70 -16.42 -12.39
C LEU A 219 -14.41 -15.38 -13.47
N SER A 220 -14.16 -15.80 -14.71
CA SER A 220 -13.95 -14.91 -15.87
C SER A 220 -15.21 -14.11 -16.23
N ARG A 221 -16.40 -14.72 -16.13
CA ARG A 221 -17.67 -13.99 -16.28
C ARG A 221 -17.87 -12.97 -15.15
N GLN A 222 -17.69 -13.39 -13.89
CA GLN A 222 -17.79 -12.49 -12.73
C GLN A 222 -16.79 -11.32 -12.81
N GLN A 223 -15.57 -11.56 -13.29
CA GLN A 223 -14.60 -10.50 -13.55
C GLN A 223 -15.09 -9.54 -14.64
N GLY A 224 -15.69 -10.04 -15.71
CA GLY A 224 -16.34 -9.23 -16.74
C GLY A 224 -17.49 -8.38 -16.19
N ASP A 225 -18.38 -8.97 -15.39
CA ASP A 225 -19.50 -8.29 -14.74
C ASP A 225 -19.00 -7.18 -13.78
N HIS A 226 -17.94 -7.46 -13.01
CA HIS A 226 -17.32 -6.46 -12.14
C HIS A 226 -16.63 -5.33 -12.91
N VAL A 227 -15.95 -5.62 -14.02
CA VAL A 227 -15.35 -4.58 -14.88
C VAL A 227 -16.43 -3.72 -15.54
N ALA A 228 -17.51 -4.32 -16.04
CA ALA A 228 -18.66 -3.58 -16.56
C ALA A 228 -19.26 -2.67 -15.48
N ARG A 229 -19.43 -3.17 -14.25
CA ARG A 229 -19.95 -2.38 -13.13
C ARG A 229 -19.00 -1.26 -12.68
N ILE A 230 -17.69 -1.42 -12.83
CA ILE A 230 -16.72 -0.33 -12.61
C ILE A 230 -16.91 0.76 -13.66
N LEU A 231 -17.00 0.41 -14.95
CA LEU A 231 -17.20 1.38 -16.03
C LEU A 231 -18.53 2.16 -15.89
N GLU A 232 -19.62 1.49 -15.48
CA GLU A 232 -20.89 2.16 -15.14
C GLU A 232 -20.70 3.20 -14.02
N LEU A 233 -19.97 2.85 -12.95
CA LEU A 233 -19.72 3.74 -11.82
C LEU A 233 -18.75 4.89 -12.16
N GLU A 234 -17.81 4.68 -13.07
CA GLU A 234 -16.93 5.72 -13.58
C GLU A 234 -17.70 6.75 -14.43
N ASP A 235 -18.64 6.32 -15.28
CA ASP A 235 -19.54 7.20 -16.05
C ASP A 235 -20.53 7.96 -15.13
N ASP A 236 -21.11 7.29 -14.12
CA ASP A 236 -21.91 7.93 -13.07
C ASP A 236 -21.09 9.00 -12.32
N ILE A 237 -19.84 8.69 -11.93
CA ILE A 237 -18.95 9.63 -11.22
C ILE A 237 -18.58 10.82 -12.12
N GLN A 238 -18.26 10.60 -13.40
CA GLN A 238 -17.97 11.70 -14.32
C GLN A 238 -19.21 12.58 -14.54
N THR A 239 -20.36 11.97 -14.79
CA THR A 239 -21.66 12.64 -14.92
C THR A 239 -22.04 13.45 -13.67
N ILE A 240 -21.75 12.94 -12.46
CA ILE A 240 -21.94 13.67 -11.21
C ILE A 240 -20.93 14.81 -11.07
N SER A 241 -19.67 14.60 -11.47
CA SER A 241 -18.61 15.61 -11.37
C SER A 241 -18.88 16.81 -12.28
N GLU A 242 -19.36 16.59 -13.50
CA GLU A 242 -19.82 17.65 -14.41
C GLU A 242 -21.03 18.41 -13.85
N LYS A 243 -21.98 17.71 -13.21
CA LYS A 243 -23.12 18.32 -12.50
C LYS A 243 -22.68 19.15 -11.29
N VAL A 244 -21.69 18.68 -10.51
CA VAL A 244 -21.12 19.43 -9.38
C VAL A 244 -20.41 20.69 -9.89
N LEU A 245 -19.56 20.57 -10.91
CA LEU A 245 -18.83 21.70 -11.49
C LEU A 245 -19.78 22.78 -12.05
N THR A 246 -20.84 22.39 -12.77
CA THR A 246 -21.84 23.35 -13.26
C THR A 246 -22.58 24.05 -12.11
N LYS A 247 -22.87 23.35 -11.00
CA LYS A 247 -23.48 23.95 -9.80
C LYS A 247 -22.52 24.80 -8.98
N GLU A 248 -21.24 24.48 -8.94
CA GLU A 248 -20.22 25.34 -8.32
C GLU A 248 -20.06 26.66 -9.08
N VAL A 249 -20.04 26.62 -10.42
CA VAL A 249 -20.03 27.81 -11.27
C VAL A 249 -21.34 28.61 -11.18
N GLU A 250 -22.50 27.97 -11.01
CA GLU A 250 -23.75 28.68 -10.67
C GLU A 250 -23.68 29.34 -9.28
N LEU A 251 -23.15 28.65 -8.27
CA LEU A 251 -23.00 29.18 -6.92
C LEU A 251 -22.05 30.38 -6.88
N ASP A 252 -20.95 30.38 -7.64
CA ASP A 252 -20.06 31.54 -7.72
C ASP A 252 -20.70 32.74 -8.43
N ARG A 253 -21.48 32.52 -9.50
CA ARG A 253 -22.30 33.59 -10.11
C ARG A 253 -23.28 34.18 -9.10
N VAL A 254 -24.00 33.34 -8.35
CA VAL A 254 -24.92 33.79 -7.30
C VAL A 254 -24.16 34.56 -6.22
N ARG A 255 -23.03 34.02 -5.73
CA ARG A 255 -22.14 34.64 -4.73
C ARG A 255 -21.67 36.02 -5.20
N ASP A 256 -21.34 36.21 -6.47
CA ASP A 256 -20.94 37.50 -7.03
C ASP A 256 -22.12 38.47 -7.21
N THR A 257 -23.32 37.99 -7.58
CA THR A 257 -24.53 38.84 -7.54
C THR A 257 -24.87 39.29 -6.12
N VAL A 258 -24.69 38.43 -5.11
CA VAL A 258 -24.85 38.82 -3.70
C VAL A 258 -23.81 39.88 -3.31
N LYS A 259 -22.52 39.69 -3.63
CA LYS A 259 -21.48 40.73 -3.40
C LYS A 259 -21.80 42.05 -4.12
N ALA A 260 -22.45 42.02 -5.29
CA ALA A 260 -22.87 43.24 -5.99
C ALA A 260 -24.01 43.94 -5.25
N LEU A 261 -25.07 43.20 -4.91
CA LEU A 261 -26.23 43.69 -4.17
C LEU A 261 -25.86 44.19 -2.75
N THR A 262 -24.90 43.55 -2.06
CA THR A 262 -24.40 44.05 -0.77
C THR A 262 -23.71 45.41 -0.91
N ARG A 263 -22.87 45.62 -1.94
CA ARG A 263 -22.25 46.93 -2.19
C ARG A 263 -23.26 48.00 -2.60
N GLU A 264 -24.30 47.61 -3.34
CA GLU A 264 -25.41 48.51 -3.66
C GLU A 264 -26.23 48.87 -2.42
N GLN A 265 -26.51 47.90 -1.54
CA GLN A 265 -27.14 48.13 -0.24
C GLN A 265 -26.28 49.04 0.65
N GLU A 266 -24.97 48.81 0.76
CA GLU A 266 -24.04 49.66 1.50
C GLU A 266 -24.03 51.09 0.95
N LYS A 267 -24.02 51.27 -0.37
CA LYS A 267 -24.12 52.58 -1.04
C LYS A 267 -25.44 53.27 -0.72
N LEU A 268 -26.58 52.58 -0.86
CA LEU A 268 -27.91 53.13 -0.57
C LEU A 268 -28.05 53.51 0.92
N LEU A 269 -27.46 52.73 1.83
CA LEU A 269 -27.44 52.99 3.27
C LEU A 269 -26.49 54.16 3.62
N GLY A 270 -25.41 54.34 2.86
CA GLY A 270 -24.58 55.55 2.88
C GLY A 270 -25.37 56.80 2.45
N GLN A 271 -26.01 56.75 1.28
CA GLN A 271 -26.85 57.84 0.77
C GLN A 271 -28.02 58.16 1.71
N LEU A 272 -28.62 57.16 2.34
CA LEU A 272 -29.65 57.38 3.36
C LEU A 272 -29.11 58.14 4.58
N LYS A 273 -27.87 57.88 5.00
CA LYS A 273 -27.21 58.61 6.10
C LYS A 273 -26.81 60.04 5.70
N GLU A 274 -26.39 60.26 4.46
CA GLU A 274 -26.13 61.60 3.93
C GLU A 274 -27.43 62.43 3.95
N VAL A 275 -28.52 61.90 3.36
CA VAL A 275 -29.84 62.56 3.36
C VAL A 275 -30.40 62.75 4.79
N GLN A 276 -30.14 61.82 5.71
CA GLN A 276 -30.49 61.96 7.12
C GLN A 276 -29.72 63.11 7.78
N ALA A 277 -28.41 63.24 7.53
CA ALA A 277 -27.59 64.32 8.06
C ALA A 277 -27.95 65.68 7.43
N ASP A 278 -28.18 65.74 6.12
CA ASP A 278 -28.66 66.94 5.41
C ASP A 278 -30.02 67.40 5.95
N LYS A 279 -30.91 66.45 6.27
CA LYS A 279 -32.20 66.72 6.95
C LYS A 279 -31.99 67.28 8.35
N GLU A 280 -31.14 66.65 9.17
CA GLU A 280 -30.86 67.09 10.54
C GLU A 280 -30.21 68.48 10.57
N GLN A 281 -29.29 68.77 9.63
CA GLN A 281 -28.74 70.10 9.39
C GLN A 281 -29.82 71.10 8.97
N SER A 282 -30.68 70.74 8.02
CA SER A 282 -31.79 71.59 7.56
C SER A 282 -32.81 71.89 8.68
N GLU A 283 -33.08 70.92 9.55
CA GLU A 283 -33.95 71.09 10.72
C GLU A 283 -33.29 71.98 11.80
N ALA A 284 -31.96 71.90 11.97
CA ALA A 284 -31.21 72.80 12.84
C ALA A 284 -31.16 74.24 12.30
N GLU A 285 -30.92 74.43 11.00
CA GLU A 285 -30.98 75.74 10.34
C GLU A 285 -32.39 76.34 10.42
N LEU A 286 -33.43 75.53 10.24
CA LEU A 286 -34.82 75.95 10.42
C LEU A 286 -35.11 76.37 11.87
N GLN A 287 -34.57 75.67 12.88
CA GLN A 287 -34.69 76.07 14.28
C GLN A 287 -33.96 77.39 14.58
N VAL A 288 -32.76 77.61 14.03
CA VAL A 288 -32.03 78.89 14.17
C VAL A 288 -32.83 80.02 13.51
N ALA A 289 -33.32 79.82 12.30
CA ALA A 289 -34.17 80.80 11.60
C ALA A 289 -35.49 81.08 12.36
N GLN A 290 -36.09 80.08 13.01
CA GLN A 290 -37.26 80.27 13.88
C GLN A 290 -36.92 81.07 15.14
N GLN A 291 -35.78 80.80 15.79
CA GLN A 291 -35.32 81.57 16.95
C GLN A 291 -35.02 83.02 16.59
N GLU A 292 -34.37 83.25 15.45
CA GLU A 292 -34.13 84.59 14.91
C GLU A 292 -35.44 85.29 14.54
N ASN A 293 -36.41 84.60 13.94
CA ASN A 293 -37.72 85.18 13.63
C ASN A 293 -38.49 85.55 14.91
N CYS A 294 -38.46 84.72 15.96
CA CYS A 294 -39.01 85.03 17.27
C CYS A 294 -38.33 86.27 17.89
N ARG A 295 -37.00 86.35 17.82
CA ARG A 295 -36.22 87.52 18.28
C ARG A 295 -36.59 88.79 17.51
N LEU A 296 -36.66 88.73 16.17
CA LEU A 296 -37.03 89.86 15.33
C LEU A 296 -38.48 90.31 15.56
N ASN A 297 -39.40 89.40 15.87
CA ASN A 297 -40.76 89.74 16.29
C ASN A 297 -40.79 90.46 17.66
N LEU A 298 -39.96 90.04 18.62
CA LEU A 298 -39.76 90.74 19.89
C LEU A 298 -39.19 92.14 19.67
N GLU A 299 -38.13 92.28 18.87
CA GLU A 299 -37.52 93.58 18.52
C GLU A 299 -38.52 94.49 17.76
N LEU A 300 -39.38 93.92 16.89
CA LEU A 300 -40.49 94.63 16.25
C LEU A 300 -41.57 95.07 17.23
N GLN A 301 -41.90 94.23 18.23
CA GLN A 301 -42.89 94.56 19.25
C GLN A 301 -42.38 95.67 20.18
N GLU A 302 -41.10 95.63 20.57
CA GLU A 302 -40.44 96.74 21.27
C GLU A 302 -40.38 98.01 20.40
N ALA A 303 -40.06 97.89 19.11
CA ALA A 303 -40.02 99.03 18.20
C ALA A 303 -41.41 99.67 18.02
N ARG A 304 -42.48 98.86 17.96
CA ARG A 304 -43.86 99.35 18.00
C ARG A 304 -44.19 100.03 19.33
N GLY A 305 -43.79 99.46 20.47
CA GLY A 305 -43.95 100.10 21.78
C GLY A 305 -43.25 101.47 21.84
N ARG A 306 -42.00 101.55 21.39
CA ARG A 306 -41.24 102.81 21.26
C ARG A 306 -41.91 103.80 20.30
N GLN A 307 -42.49 103.32 19.19
CA GLN A 307 -43.25 104.15 18.24
C GLN A 307 -44.55 104.67 18.86
N GLU A 308 -45.28 103.85 19.62
CA GLU A 308 -46.49 104.23 20.35
C GLU A 308 -46.17 105.26 21.44
N GLU A 309 -45.11 105.04 22.24
CA GLU A 309 -44.58 106.02 23.19
C GLU A 309 -44.19 107.34 22.51
N GLN A 310 -43.44 107.29 21.41
CA GLN A 310 -43.07 108.48 20.62
C GLN A 310 -44.30 109.18 20.03
N SER A 311 -45.34 108.45 19.62
CA SER A 311 -46.59 109.02 19.11
C SER A 311 -47.39 109.71 20.23
N ALA A 312 -47.42 109.13 21.43
CA ALA A 312 -48.04 109.73 22.61
C ALA A 312 -47.24 110.94 23.10
N GLN A 313 -45.90 110.91 22.99
CA GLN A 313 -45.02 112.03 23.30
C GLN A 313 -45.16 113.16 22.27
N ALA A 314 -45.28 112.84 20.98
CA ALA A 314 -45.59 113.78 19.91
C ALA A 314 -46.99 114.39 20.07
N GLN A 315 -48.00 113.61 20.47
CA GLN A 315 -49.33 114.14 20.77
C GLN A 315 -49.31 115.08 21.99
N ARG A 316 -48.62 114.71 23.08
CA ARG A 316 -48.40 115.61 24.24
C ARG A 316 -47.69 116.92 23.84
N LEU A 317 -46.77 116.89 22.86
CA LEU A 317 -46.15 118.10 22.30
C LEU A 317 -47.12 118.90 21.43
N LYS A 318 -47.99 118.23 20.67
CA LYS A 318 -49.07 118.84 19.87
C LYS A 318 -50.09 119.57 20.75
N ASP A 319 -50.49 118.96 21.85
CA ASP A 319 -51.39 119.54 22.85
C ASP A 319 -50.75 120.75 23.55
N LYS A 320 -49.45 120.66 23.88
CA LYS A 320 -48.68 121.81 24.38
C LYS A 320 -48.52 122.93 23.35
N MET A 321 -48.39 122.63 22.06
CA MET A 321 -48.38 123.66 21.02
C MET A 321 -49.74 124.34 20.86
N ALA A 322 -50.85 123.63 21.06
CA ALA A 322 -52.17 124.27 21.15
C ALA A 322 -52.24 125.23 22.35
N GLN A 323 -51.76 124.81 23.51
CA GLN A 323 -51.73 125.63 24.73
C GLN A 323 -50.83 126.89 24.60
N MET A 324 -49.74 126.82 23.84
CA MET A 324 -48.90 127.98 23.52
C MET A 324 -49.51 128.89 22.43
N LYS A 325 -50.42 128.37 21.59
CA LYS A 325 -51.07 129.13 20.51
C LYS A 325 -52.09 130.14 21.07
N ASP A 326 -52.90 129.73 22.04
CA ASP A 326 -53.92 130.60 22.65
C ASP A 326 -53.31 131.67 23.56
N THR A 327 -52.16 131.41 24.18
CA THR A 327 -51.44 132.38 25.00
C THR A 327 -50.64 133.40 24.16
N LEU A 328 -50.15 133.02 22.98
CA LEU A 328 -49.49 133.94 22.04
C LEU A 328 -50.45 135.03 21.52
N GLY A 329 -51.72 134.69 21.28
CA GLY A 329 -52.72 135.63 20.73
C GLY A 329 -53.05 136.82 21.64
N GLN A 330 -52.77 136.74 22.96
CA GLN A 330 -53.02 137.82 23.91
C GLN A 330 -51.80 138.74 24.13
N ALA A 331 -50.61 138.33 23.69
CA ALA A 331 -49.37 139.10 23.84
C ALA A 331 -49.06 140.01 22.62
N GLN A 332 -49.58 139.67 21.43
CA GLN A 332 -49.24 140.33 20.16
C GLN A 332 -49.77 141.77 20.00
N GLN A 333 -50.55 142.29 20.96
CA GLN A 333 -51.15 143.62 20.89
C GLN A 333 -50.39 144.70 21.69
N ARG A 334 -49.17 144.41 22.17
CA ARG A 334 -48.33 145.34 22.97
C ARG A 334 -46.84 145.36 22.61
N VAL A 335 -46.44 144.86 21.44
CA VAL A 335 -45.04 144.89 20.96
C VAL A 335 -44.95 145.59 19.60
N ALA A 336 -45.40 146.85 19.58
CA ALA A 336 -45.33 147.74 18.43
C ALA A 336 -44.37 148.94 18.66
N GLU A 337 -43.56 148.88 19.73
CA GLU A 337 -42.58 149.90 20.09
C GLU A 337 -41.25 149.22 20.51
N LEU A 338 -40.22 149.42 19.68
CA LEU A 338 -38.78 149.36 20.00
C LEU A 338 -38.20 147.99 20.48
N GLU A 339 -37.18 147.35 19.87
CA GLU A 339 -36.19 147.75 18.86
C GLU A 339 -35.44 149.06 19.21
N PRO A 340 -34.20 149.04 19.78
CA PRO A 340 -33.18 147.98 19.71
C PRO A 340 -32.53 147.58 21.07
N LEU A 341 -31.76 146.47 21.10
CA LEU A 341 -30.43 146.34 21.77
C LEU A 341 -29.89 144.88 21.85
N LYS A 342 -28.56 144.73 21.77
CA LYS A 342 -27.71 143.57 22.18
C LYS A 342 -27.91 142.26 21.39
N GLU A 343 -26.94 141.77 20.62
CA GLU A 343 -25.53 142.16 20.42
C GLU A 343 -24.62 141.99 21.66
N GLN A 344 -24.86 140.95 22.49
CA GLN A 344 -24.00 140.60 23.64
C GLN A 344 -23.84 139.08 23.90
N LEU A 345 -23.39 138.27 22.92
CA LEU A 345 -22.89 136.91 23.23
C LEU A 345 -21.83 136.37 22.25
N ARG A 346 -20.65 137.01 22.19
CA ARG A 346 -19.50 136.62 21.35
C ARG A 346 -18.23 136.33 22.18
N GLY A 347 -18.37 135.70 23.35
CA GLY A 347 -17.31 135.69 24.39
C GLY A 347 -17.13 134.40 25.20
N ALA A 348 -17.23 133.23 24.58
CA ALA A 348 -17.02 131.91 25.21
C ALA A 348 -16.74 130.81 24.15
N GLN A 349 -15.75 130.92 23.25
CA GLN A 349 -14.29 131.04 23.45
C GLN A 349 -13.59 129.76 24.01
N GLU A 350 -12.88 129.09 23.08
CA GLU A 350 -11.44 128.78 23.17
C GLU A 350 -10.88 127.72 24.14
N LEU A 351 -11.68 127.06 24.99
CA LEU A 351 -11.15 126.05 25.93
C LEU A 351 -10.95 124.60 25.41
N ALA A 352 -11.30 124.31 24.15
CA ALA A 352 -11.31 122.93 23.62
C ALA A 352 -9.96 122.40 23.07
N ALA A 353 -8.92 123.23 22.94
CA ALA A 353 -7.70 122.91 22.20
C ALA A 353 -6.67 122.01 22.95
N SER A 354 -6.97 121.54 24.17
CA SER A 354 -5.96 120.97 25.08
C SER A 354 -5.92 119.42 25.17
N SER A 355 -6.96 118.70 24.73
CA SER A 355 -7.08 117.25 25.00
C SER A 355 -6.21 116.35 24.09
N GLN A 356 -5.83 116.85 22.91
CA GLN A 356 -5.27 116.04 21.82
C GLN A 356 -3.85 115.50 22.10
N GLN A 357 -3.17 116.02 23.13
CA GLN A 357 -1.78 115.68 23.47
C GLN A 357 -1.62 114.42 24.35
N LYS A 358 -2.70 113.91 24.96
CA LYS A 358 -2.63 112.72 25.84
C LYS A 358 -2.62 111.37 25.12
N ALA A 359 -3.03 111.32 23.85
CA ALA A 359 -3.14 110.05 23.11
C ALA A 359 -1.79 109.47 22.66
N ALA A 360 -0.73 110.28 22.56
CA ALA A 360 0.57 109.84 22.03
C ALA A 360 1.35 108.93 22.98
N LEU A 361 1.32 109.21 24.29
CA LEU A 361 2.19 108.58 25.29
C LEU A 361 1.89 107.08 25.51
N LEU A 362 0.65 106.64 25.29
CA LEU A 362 0.27 105.23 25.43
C LEU A 362 0.76 104.34 24.26
N GLY A 363 1.31 104.93 23.20
CA GLY A 363 1.97 104.18 22.12
C GLY A 363 3.38 103.70 22.48
N GLU A 364 4.09 104.40 23.36
CA GLU A 364 5.49 104.12 23.68
C GLU A 364 5.65 102.83 24.53
N GLU A 365 4.69 102.54 25.40
CA GLU A 365 4.73 101.35 26.28
C GLU A 365 4.66 100.03 25.49
N LEU A 366 3.98 100.02 24.34
CA LEU A 366 3.93 98.85 23.44
C LEU A 366 5.27 98.62 22.70
N ALA A 367 6.05 99.66 22.45
CA ALA A 367 7.40 99.52 21.89
C ALA A 367 8.37 98.85 22.88
N SER A 368 8.19 99.08 24.18
CA SER A 368 8.95 98.41 25.25
C SER A 368 8.85 96.88 25.19
N ALA A 369 7.67 96.36 24.84
CA ALA A 369 7.45 94.92 24.67
C ALA A 369 8.20 94.35 23.44
N ALA A 370 8.37 95.11 22.35
CA ALA A 370 9.17 94.68 21.21
C ALA A 370 10.67 94.54 21.59
N GLY A 371 11.18 95.46 22.43
CA GLY A 371 12.52 95.37 23.00
C GLY A 371 12.79 94.12 23.85
N ALA A 372 11.73 93.43 24.31
CA ALA A 372 11.87 92.13 24.97
C ALA A 372 12.27 91.02 23.99
N ARG A 373 11.71 91.00 22.77
CA ARG A 373 12.12 90.08 21.69
C ARG A 373 13.53 90.40 21.21
N ASP A 374 13.91 91.68 21.22
CA ASP A 374 15.25 92.08 20.82
C ASP A 374 16.32 91.60 21.83
N ARG A 375 15.96 91.08 23.02
CA ARG A 375 16.92 90.34 23.87
C ARG A 375 17.51 89.09 23.21
N THR A 376 16.88 88.55 22.15
CA THR A 376 17.48 87.48 21.32
C THR A 376 18.72 87.96 20.54
N ILE A 377 19.07 89.26 20.59
CA ILE A 377 20.43 89.81 20.44
C ILE A 377 21.48 88.86 21.07
N ALA A 378 21.25 88.43 22.32
CA ALA A 378 22.27 87.85 23.17
C ALA A 378 22.84 86.52 22.64
N GLU A 379 22.05 85.73 21.90
CA GLU A 379 22.52 84.44 21.39
C GLU A 379 23.19 84.53 20.03
N LEU A 380 22.76 85.45 19.15
CA LEU A 380 23.54 85.80 17.95
C LEU A 380 24.88 86.47 18.34
N HIS A 381 24.91 87.18 19.48
CA HIS A 381 26.15 87.64 20.12
C HIS A 381 27.08 86.49 20.56
N ARG A 382 26.59 85.25 20.72
CA ARG A 382 27.45 84.09 21.03
C ARG A 382 28.32 83.71 19.84
N SER A 383 27.79 83.67 18.62
CA SER A 383 28.60 83.49 17.41
C SER A 383 29.50 84.69 17.11
N ARG A 384 29.13 85.91 17.54
CA ARG A 384 30.04 87.07 17.52
C ARG A 384 31.26 86.87 18.44
N LEU A 385 31.14 86.12 19.54
CA LEU A 385 32.26 85.82 20.45
C LEU A 385 33.27 84.81 19.87
N GLU A 386 32.83 83.82 19.08
CA GLU A 386 33.75 82.86 18.44
C GLU A 386 34.61 83.54 17.37
N VAL A 387 34.01 84.41 16.56
CA VAL A 387 34.73 85.30 15.62
C VAL A 387 35.67 86.25 16.38
N ALA A 388 35.22 86.78 17.54
CA ALA A 388 36.09 87.57 18.41
C ALA A 388 37.27 86.77 18.99
N GLY A 389 37.16 85.45 19.19
CA GLY A 389 38.25 84.57 19.65
C GLY A 389 39.29 84.23 18.57
N VAL A 390 38.95 84.38 17.29
CA VAL A 390 39.91 84.33 16.17
C VAL A 390 40.55 85.70 15.97
N ASN A 391 39.74 86.77 15.94
CA ASN A 391 40.25 88.13 15.90
C ASN A 391 41.10 88.49 17.12
N GLY A 392 40.84 87.89 18.28
CA GLY A 392 41.63 88.08 19.51
C GLY A 392 43.08 87.67 19.34
N ARG A 393 43.34 86.47 18.81
CA ARG A 393 44.71 85.98 18.55
C ARG A 393 45.42 86.74 17.43
N LEU A 394 44.69 87.18 16.41
CA LEU A 394 45.22 88.09 15.40
C LEU A 394 45.54 89.48 15.99
N ALA A 395 44.70 89.95 16.92
CA ALA A 395 44.90 91.19 17.64
C ALA A 395 46.06 91.11 18.62
N GLU A 396 46.26 90.00 19.35
CA GLU A 396 47.39 89.76 20.27
C GLU A 396 48.74 89.81 19.55
N LEU A 397 48.87 89.13 18.40
CA LEU A 397 50.09 89.20 17.59
C LEU A 397 50.30 90.59 16.97
N SER A 398 49.20 91.26 16.60
CA SER A 398 49.23 92.68 16.17
C SER A 398 49.44 93.66 17.32
N LEU A 399 49.20 93.24 18.57
CA LEU A 399 49.37 94.01 19.80
C LEU A 399 50.84 93.96 20.17
N HIS A 400 51.46 92.78 20.25
CA HIS A 400 52.91 92.64 20.46
C HIS A 400 53.72 93.50 19.48
N LEU A 401 53.39 93.43 18.18
CA LEU A 401 54.06 94.21 17.12
C LEU A 401 53.76 95.73 17.19
N LYS A 402 52.70 96.13 17.91
CA LYS A 402 52.42 97.53 18.31
C LYS A 402 53.04 97.89 19.66
N GLU A 403 53.24 96.95 20.57
CA GLU A 403 53.74 97.15 21.93
C GLU A 403 55.24 97.40 21.92
N GLU A 404 56.01 96.62 21.16
CA GLU A 404 57.41 96.90 20.89
C GLU A 404 57.57 98.29 20.22
N LYS A 405 56.69 98.62 19.26
CA LYS A 405 56.61 99.97 18.67
C LYS A 405 56.12 101.07 19.64
N SER A 406 55.33 100.73 20.65
CA SER A 406 54.78 101.67 21.63
C SER A 406 55.77 101.96 22.74
N GLN A 407 56.54 100.95 23.16
CA GLN A 407 57.73 101.09 23.99
C GLN A 407 58.69 102.07 23.29
N TRP A 408 59.08 101.77 22.04
CA TRP A 408 59.92 102.65 21.19
C TRP A 408 59.35 104.06 20.99
N SER A 409 58.02 104.20 20.90
CA SER A 409 57.39 105.51 20.69
C SER A 409 57.15 106.31 21.97
N LYS A 410 57.27 105.71 23.17
CA LYS A 410 57.09 106.40 24.45
C LYS A 410 58.36 106.52 25.30
N GLU A 411 59.42 105.77 24.98
CA GLU A 411 60.82 106.20 25.18
C GLU A 411 61.01 107.69 24.85
N ARG A 412 60.40 108.10 23.72
CA ARG A 412 60.52 109.43 23.12
C ARG A 412 59.56 110.49 23.71
N ALA A 413 58.62 110.11 24.57
CA ALA A 413 57.47 110.96 24.90
C ALA A 413 57.26 111.18 26.40
N GLY A 414 56.51 110.31 27.09
CA GLY A 414 55.81 110.61 28.36
C GLY A 414 56.68 110.96 29.57
N LEU A 415 58.00 110.97 29.41
CA LEU A 415 58.98 111.39 30.40
C LEU A 415 59.82 112.55 29.82
N LEU A 416 59.36 113.80 29.61
CA LEU A 416 58.14 114.54 30.04
C LEU A 416 57.70 114.41 31.51
N GLN A 417 58.46 113.84 32.46
CA GLN A 417 59.52 114.52 33.23
C GLN A 417 59.36 116.06 33.31
N SER A 418 59.37 116.72 32.15
CA SER A 418 58.98 118.13 31.96
C SER A 418 57.71 118.57 32.68
N MET A 419 56.75 117.68 32.98
CA MET A 419 55.51 118.03 33.69
C MET A 419 55.52 117.66 35.17
N GLU A 420 56.13 116.53 35.57
CA GLU A 420 56.22 116.15 36.98
C GLU A 420 57.00 117.22 37.79
N ALA A 421 58.01 117.83 37.16
CA ALA A 421 58.76 118.96 37.72
C ALA A 421 57.94 120.25 37.92
N GLU A 422 56.81 120.43 37.21
CA GLU A 422 55.88 121.55 37.43
C GLU A 422 54.85 121.25 38.52
N LYS A 423 54.38 120.00 38.60
CA LYS A 423 53.52 119.52 39.69
C LYS A 423 54.21 119.68 41.06
N ASP A 424 55.52 119.42 41.11
CA ASP A 424 56.36 119.61 42.28
C ASP A 424 56.57 121.09 42.69
N LYS A 425 56.29 122.05 41.81
CA LYS A 425 56.24 123.48 42.13
C LYS A 425 54.83 123.90 42.56
N ILE A 426 53.81 123.47 41.83
CA ILE A 426 52.40 123.78 42.14
C ILE A 426 52.03 123.29 43.54
N LEU A 427 52.45 122.09 43.94
CA LEU A 427 52.20 121.58 45.29
C LEU A 427 52.84 122.45 46.39
N LYS A 428 54.03 123.04 46.14
CA LYS A 428 54.69 123.95 47.08
C LYS A 428 53.92 125.28 47.18
N LEU A 429 53.45 125.82 46.05
CA LEU A 429 52.60 127.02 46.01
C LEU A 429 51.25 126.79 46.72
N SER A 430 50.57 125.67 46.45
CA SER A 430 49.29 125.34 47.09
C SER A 430 49.42 125.05 48.59
N ALA A 431 50.50 124.39 49.03
CA ALA A 431 50.74 124.15 50.45
C ALA A 431 51.02 125.46 51.21
N GLU A 432 51.77 126.39 50.62
CA GLU A 432 52.05 127.68 51.25
C GLU A 432 50.80 128.58 51.27
N ILE A 433 49.99 128.60 50.19
CA ILE A 433 48.68 129.26 50.18
C ILE A 433 47.78 128.68 51.28
N LEU A 434 47.60 127.36 51.35
CA LEU A 434 46.72 126.75 52.35
C LEU A 434 47.25 126.96 53.78
N ARG A 435 48.57 127.04 53.98
CA ARG A 435 49.20 127.40 55.26
C ARG A 435 48.93 128.86 55.63
N LEU A 436 49.00 129.79 54.68
CA LEU A 436 48.72 131.21 54.89
C LEU A 436 47.22 131.48 55.08
N GLU A 437 46.35 130.83 54.31
CA GLU A 437 44.89 130.88 54.50
C GLU A 437 44.51 130.30 55.86
N LYS A 438 45.08 129.15 56.25
CA LYS A 438 44.87 128.56 57.56
C LYS A 438 45.40 129.48 58.67
N ALA A 439 46.57 130.11 58.51
CA ALA A 439 47.09 131.07 59.48
C ALA A 439 46.21 132.33 59.59
N VAL A 440 45.70 132.88 58.47
CA VAL A 440 44.76 134.02 58.45
C VAL A 440 43.41 133.64 59.05
N GLN A 441 42.95 132.41 58.82
CA GLN A 441 41.69 131.94 59.38
C GLN A 441 41.83 131.55 60.86
N GLU A 442 42.99 131.06 61.31
CA GLU A 442 43.34 130.87 62.72
C GLU A 442 43.55 132.21 63.44
N GLU A 443 44.11 133.23 62.81
CA GLU A 443 44.11 134.60 63.32
C GLU A 443 42.67 135.10 63.50
N LYS A 444 41.83 134.99 62.46
CA LYS A 444 40.40 135.38 62.56
C LYS A 444 39.64 134.60 63.63
N THR A 445 39.80 133.28 63.70
CA THR A 445 39.10 132.48 64.73
C THR A 445 39.68 132.75 66.10
N GLN A 446 40.98 132.96 66.31
CA GLN A 446 41.52 133.39 67.60
C GLN A 446 41.07 134.81 67.95
N ASN A 447 41.00 135.75 67.01
CA ASN A 447 40.40 137.07 67.20
C ASN A 447 38.86 137.04 67.39
N GLN A 448 38.20 135.90 67.15
CA GLN A 448 36.79 135.67 67.51
C GLN A 448 36.64 134.83 68.79
N VAL A 449 37.60 133.97 69.12
CA VAL A 449 37.62 133.08 70.28
C VAL A 449 38.16 133.79 71.51
N PHE A 450 39.14 134.68 71.39
CA PHE A 450 39.45 135.65 72.44
C PHE A 450 38.33 136.68 72.65
N LYS A 451 37.35 136.77 71.73
CA LYS A 451 36.08 137.49 71.95
C LYS A 451 34.96 136.62 72.54
N THR A 452 35.15 135.30 72.74
CA THR A 452 34.09 134.40 73.26
C THR A 452 34.50 133.42 74.37
N GLU A 453 35.68 132.80 74.34
CA GLU A 453 36.05 131.69 75.24
C GLU A 453 36.78 132.11 76.52
N LEU A 454 37.30 133.34 76.65
CA LEU A 454 37.54 133.90 78.00
C LEU A 454 36.21 134.29 78.71
N ALA A 455 35.08 133.78 78.19
CA ALA A 455 33.77 133.70 78.84
C ALA A 455 33.11 132.28 78.76
N GLN A 456 33.79 131.21 78.29
CA GLN A 456 33.16 129.92 77.91
C GLN A 456 34.12 128.69 77.98
N GLU A 457 33.65 127.43 77.84
CA GLU A 457 34.49 126.21 77.83
C GLU A 457 33.98 125.06 76.89
N LYS A 458 34.74 123.96 76.72
CA LYS A 458 34.73 123.07 75.52
C LYS A 458 35.24 121.63 75.75
N ASP A 459 34.89 120.69 74.85
CA ASP A 459 35.12 119.22 74.97
C ASP A 459 35.58 118.53 73.65
N SER A 460 35.97 117.25 73.69
CA SER A 460 36.19 116.33 72.54
C SER A 460 36.80 114.97 73.02
N SER A 461 36.59 113.84 72.31
CA SER A 461 37.01 112.48 72.78
C SER A 461 37.05 111.26 71.79
N LEU A 462 37.26 110.42 70.76
CA LEU A 462 36.79 109.01 70.69
C LEU A 462 37.70 108.09 69.84
N VAL A 463 37.66 106.76 70.05
CA VAL A 463 38.63 105.77 69.49
C VAL A 463 38.06 104.34 69.30
N ARG A 464 38.76 103.47 68.52
CA ARG A 464 38.56 102.00 68.49
C ARG A 464 39.13 101.30 67.24
N ARG A 465 39.09 99.94 67.20
CA ARG A 465 39.60 99.06 66.11
C ARG A 465 39.25 97.56 66.32
N PRO A 466 39.12 96.75 65.24
CA PRO A 466 39.02 95.28 65.27
C PRO A 466 40.13 94.53 64.48
N ALA A 467 40.29 93.21 64.72
CA ALA A 467 40.96 92.21 63.84
C ALA A 467 40.71 90.77 64.35
N THR A 468 40.29 89.81 63.50
CA THR A 468 40.00 88.37 63.79
C THR A 468 39.69 87.65 62.45
N ARG A 469 39.98 86.37 62.15
CA ARG A 469 40.81 85.32 62.82
C ARG A 469 41.98 84.87 61.91
N GLU A 470 41.90 84.13 60.79
CA GLU A 470 41.02 83.10 60.18
C GLU A 470 41.85 82.52 58.97
N SER A 471 41.91 81.25 58.56
CA SER A 471 41.20 79.99 58.87
C SER A 471 42.13 78.75 58.80
N ARG A 472 41.60 77.52 58.96
CA ARG A 472 42.24 76.25 58.54
C ARG A 472 41.18 75.15 58.28
N ALA A 473 41.35 74.37 57.22
CA ALA A 473 40.47 73.25 56.83
C ALA A 473 41.23 71.92 56.65
N GLN A 474 40.50 70.81 56.50
CA GLN A 474 41.03 69.45 56.31
C GLN A 474 39.99 68.57 55.58
N ALA A 475 40.40 67.78 54.58
CA ALA A 475 39.60 66.78 53.85
C ALA A 475 40.48 66.06 52.79
N SER A 476 41.15 64.93 53.07
CA SER A 476 41.36 64.30 54.38
C SER A 476 42.33 65.08 55.28
#